data_AF-A0A8T7ANM2-F1
#
_entry.id   AF-A0A8T7ANM2-F1
#
_cell.length_a   1.000
_cell.length_b   1.000
_cell.length_c   1.000
_cell.angle_alpha   90.00
_cell.angle_beta   90.00
_cell.angle_gamma   90.00
#
_symmetry.space_group_name_H-M   'P 1'
#
loop_
_entity.id
_entity.type
_entity.pdbx_description
1 polymer ?
#
loop_
_entity_poly.entity_id
_entity_poly.type
_entity_poly.pdbx_seq_one_letter_code
_entity_poly.pdbx_strand_id
1 'polypeptide(L)'
;EQAREYVLKYKDHPALLIWGVGNEMEGFAEGDDPVIWKAVNDIAAMIKELDPHHPTMTVTAEIGGGRVQSVNELCPDIDIHGINSYGGGASLADRYRAAGGKKPIILTEFGPAGAWETGATEWGAPFELTSSDKAAAYRRTYEGSVTGAKGLALGSYAFIWGYKMEATGTWFGMFLPDGSRLASVDTMQELWSGEPPADRAPAVEWIAVKGDEEVEPGAIVQAKVEVADPEGGALTSEWILRPESGEYSTGGDFRPMLPEIDGAVVDSNLDTAKVRMPEQPGPYRLYFYAADEAGNAATANVPLLVKGERRTPLPFYVYRDGFEGMPWSPSGWMGNTDALALDGESADTPYAGSAAIKITYSGKFGWAGIAWQNPPNNWGDQEGGVDLTGATALELWARGDKGGEQIGIGVGIIGDDKPHPDSATKMRNGVRLTQEWERYTLPLEGLDLSSLKTGFVVTLMGRKDPVSLYLDNVRFVRETSPE
;
A
#
# COMPACT_ATOMS: atom_id res chain seq x y z
N GLU A 1 -2.15 -34.91 -0.05
CA GLU A 1 -0.76 -35.16 0.42
C GLU A 1 -0.23 -34.12 1.39
N GLN A 2 -0.06 -32.84 1.03
CA GLN A 2 0.46 -31.84 1.99
C GLN A 2 -0.31 -31.80 3.32
N ALA A 3 -1.65 -31.74 3.28
CA ALA A 3 -2.48 -31.78 4.50
C ALA A 3 -2.24 -33.04 5.35
N ARG A 4 -2.07 -34.22 4.72
CA ARG A 4 -1.79 -35.50 5.41
C ARG A 4 -0.46 -35.45 6.16
N GLU A 5 0.58 -34.89 5.54
CA GLU A 5 1.90 -34.73 6.17
C GLU A 5 1.83 -33.81 7.39
N TYR A 6 1.08 -32.70 7.30
CA TYR A 6 0.87 -31.78 8.42
C TYR A 6 0.13 -32.46 9.59
N VAL A 7 -0.92 -33.23 9.31
CA VAL A 7 -1.66 -33.95 10.35
C VAL A 7 -0.80 -35.00 11.04
N LEU A 8 -0.10 -35.85 10.28
CA LEU A 8 0.78 -36.87 10.86
C LEU A 8 1.90 -36.25 11.70
N LYS A 9 2.35 -35.04 11.36
CA LYS A 9 3.39 -34.33 12.09
C LYS A 9 2.92 -33.77 13.43
N TYR A 10 1.70 -33.21 13.50
CA TYR A 10 1.26 -32.43 14.68
C TYR A 10 0.08 -33.01 15.46
N LYS A 11 -0.55 -34.10 15.01
CA LYS A 11 -1.72 -34.69 15.69
C LYS A 11 -1.51 -35.04 17.16
N ASP A 12 -0.27 -35.31 17.58
CA ASP A 12 0.06 -35.66 18.97
C ASP A 12 0.57 -34.44 19.78
N HIS A 13 0.55 -33.24 19.20
CA HIS A 13 1.02 -32.02 19.87
C HIS A 13 -0.01 -31.53 20.90
N PRO A 14 0.36 -31.36 22.19
CA PRO A 14 -0.60 -31.10 23.26
C PRO A 14 -1.29 -29.73 23.19
N ALA A 15 -0.76 -28.81 22.39
CA ALA A 15 -1.39 -27.49 22.17
C ALA A 15 -2.35 -27.47 20.97
N LEU A 16 -2.42 -28.54 20.17
CA LEU A 16 -3.36 -28.64 19.07
C LEU A 16 -4.78 -28.77 19.64
N LEU A 17 -5.72 -27.99 19.10
CA LEU A 17 -7.12 -28.02 19.53
C LEU A 17 -8.06 -28.44 18.40
N ILE A 18 -7.93 -27.82 17.22
CA ILE A 18 -8.84 -27.98 16.07
C ILE A 18 -8.00 -27.93 14.78
N TRP A 19 -8.40 -28.71 13.77
CA TRP A 19 -7.84 -28.63 12.42
C TRP A 19 -8.66 -27.70 11.51
N GLY A 20 -8.08 -26.60 11.05
CA GLY A 20 -8.67 -25.72 10.05
C GLY A 20 -8.40 -26.22 8.62
N VAL A 21 -9.46 -26.55 7.89
CA VAL A 21 -9.45 -27.01 6.49
C VAL A 21 -9.89 -25.86 5.59
N GLY A 22 -8.90 -25.07 5.15
CA GLY A 22 -9.11 -23.92 4.28
C GLY A 22 -9.62 -22.68 5.01
N ASN A 23 -9.36 -21.52 4.40
CA ASN A 23 -9.86 -20.22 4.82
C ASN A 23 -10.39 -19.48 3.60
N GLU A 24 -11.68 -19.13 3.63
CA GLU A 24 -12.36 -18.36 2.58
C GLU A 24 -12.21 -19.00 1.19
N MET A 25 -12.25 -20.34 1.16
CA MET A 25 -12.04 -21.15 -0.06
C MET A 25 -13.06 -20.85 -1.14
N GLU A 26 -14.21 -20.30 -0.76
CA GLU A 26 -15.32 -19.99 -1.64
C GLU A 26 -15.10 -18.75 -2.52
N GLY A 27 -14.06 -17.97 -2.21
CA GLY A 27 -13.73 -16.74 -2.93
C GLY A 27 -14.83 -15.68 -2.85
N PHE A 28 -14.84 -14.78 -3.84
CA PHE A 28 -15.73 -13.61 -3.87
C PHE A 28 -17.10 -13.87 -4.53
N ALA A 29 -17.42 -15.12 -4.87
CA ALA A 29 -18.68 -15.49 -5.51
C ALA A 29 -19.78 -15.83 -4.47
N GLU A 30 -20.91 -16.40 -4.94
CA GLU A 30 -22.03 -16.87 -4.10
C GLU A 30 -21.63 -17.91 -3.04
N GLY A 31 -20.44 -18.48 -3.19
CA GLY A 31 -19.81 -19.36 -2.22
C GLY A 31 -20.47 -20.74 -2.12
N ASP A 32 -21.11 -21.18 -3.18
CA ASP A 32 -21.91 -22.40 -3.26
C ASP A 32 -21.31 -23.48 -4.18
N ASP A 33 -20.07 -23.30 -4.67
CA ASP A 33 -19.42 -24.26 -5.58
C ASP A 33 -19.22 -25.63 -4.89
N PRO A 34 -19.96 -26.68 -5.33
CA PRO A 34 -19.92 -27.97 -4.67
C PRO A 34 -18.57 -28.69 -4.85
N VAL A 35 -17.78 -28.35 -5.86
CA VAL A 35 -16.45 -28.94 -6.07
C VAL A 35 -15.50 -28.52 -4.96
N ILE A 36 -15.56 -27.24 -4.56
CA ILE A 36 -14.74 -26.69 -3.47
C ILE A 36 -15.12 -27.38 -2.15
N TRP A 37 -16.40 -27.38 -1.81
CA TRP A 37 -16.88 -27.92 -0.53
C TRP A 37 -16.68 -29.43 -0.41
N LYS A 38 -16.79 -30.16 -1.52
CA LYS A 38 -16.44 -31.58 -1.55
C LYS A 38 -14.95 -31.80 -1.30
N ALA A 39 -14.07 -31.01 -1.91
CA ALA A 39 -12.63 -31.11 -1.67
C ALA A 39 -12.25 -30.79 -0.21
N VAL A 40 -12.90 -29.77 0.38
CA VAL A 40 -12.79 -29.47 1.82
C VAL A 40 -13.22 -30.67 2.66
N ASN A 41 -14.36 -31.30 2.34
CA ASN A 41 -14.81 -32.48 3.07
C ASN A 41 -13.89 -33.69 2.92
N ASP A 42 -13.38 -33.95 1.72
CA ASP A 42 -12.47 -35.08 1.46
C ASP A 42 -11.19 -34.95 2.32
N ILE A 43 -10.69 -33.72 2.50
CA ILE A 43 -9.59 -33.46 3.44
C ILE A 43 -10.06 -33.70 4.87
N ALA A 44 -11.19 -33.14 5.30
CA ALA A 44 -11.70 -33.33 6.66
C ALA A 44 -11.91 -34.80 7.04
N ALA A 45 -12.45 -35.61 6.12
CA ALA A 45 -12.61 -37.05 6.29
C ALA A 45 -11.26 -37.77 6.49
N MET A 46 -10.25 -37.39 5.70
CA MET A 46 -8.88 -37.89 5.84
C MET A 46 -8.27 -37.51 7.19
N ILE A 47 -8.49 -36.27 7.68
CA ILE A 47 -8.03 -35.86 9.01
C ILE A 47 -8.63 -36.75 10.08
N LYS A 48 -9.94 -36.98 10.05
CA LYS A 48 -10.66 -37.83 11.02
C LYS A 48 -10.17 -39.28 11.04
N GLU A 49 -9.70 -39.81 9.92
CA GLU A 49 -9.09 -41.14 9.86
C GLU A 49 -7.73 -41.18 10.59
N LEU A 50 -6.92 -40.13 10.45
CA LEU A 50 -5.55 -40.07 10.99
C LEU A 50 -5.46 -39.58 12.44
N ASP A 51 -6.40 -38.73 12.82
CA ASP A 51 -6.51 -38.04 14.10
C ASP A 51 -7.98 -37.96 14.54
N PRO A 52 -8.49 -39.00 15.22
CA PRO A 52 -9.87 -39.03 15.70
C PRO A 52 -10.09 -38.19 16.98
N HIS A 53 -9.06 -37.52 17.50
CA HIS A 53 -9.13 -36.81 18.77
C HIS A 53 -9.42 -35.31 18.64
N HIS A 54 -9.05 -34.71 17.50
CA HIS A 54 -9.25 -33.29 17.24
C HIS A 54 -10.38 -33.05 16.23
N PRO A 55 -11.31 -32.11 16.49
CA PRO A 55 -12.35 -31.73 15.54
C PRO A 55 -11.77 -31.03 14.30
N THR A 56 -12.56 -31.05 13.23
CA THR A 56 -12.27 -30.31 11.99
C THR A 56 -13.15 -29.06 11.88
N MET A 57 -12.60 -28.02 11.27
CA MET A 57 -13.28 -26.74 11.02
C MET A 57 -12.98 -26.29 9.60
N THR A 58 -13.94 -25.65 8.92
CA THR A 58 -13.65 -24.86 7.72
C THR A 58 -14.12 -23.43 7.94
N VAL A 59 -13.46 -22.46 7.29
CA VAL A 59 -13.70 -21.03 7.53
C VAL A 59 -14.25 -20.35 6.29
N THR A 60 -15.34 -19.59 6.44
CA THR A 60 -15.93 -18.75 5.38
C THR A 60 -15.82 -17.26 5.68
N ALA A 61 -15.79 -16.44 4.63
CA ALA A 61 -15.95 -15.00 4.71
C ALA A 61 -17.44 -14.68 4.91
N GLU A 62 -17.84 -14.36 6.13
CA GLU A 62 -19.25 -14.15 6.49
C GLU A 62 -20.15 -15.38 6.17
N ILE A 63 -21.47 -15.18 6.20
CA ILE A 63 -22.50 -16.21 5.96
C ILE A 63 -23.36 -15.98 4.71
N GLY A 64 -22.97 -15.05 3.84
CA GLY A 64 -23.73 -14.68 2.63
C GLY A 64 -23.77 -15.78 1.57
N GLY A 65 -24.77 -15.73 0.67
CA GLY A 65 -24.94 -16.68 -0.42
C GLY A 65 -25.22 -18.11 0.07
N GLY A 66 -24.63 -19.12 -0.58
CA GLY A 66 -24.83 -20.52 -0.24
C GLY A 66 -23.89 -21.08 0.84
N ARG A 67 -23.01 -20.25 1.43
CA ARG A 67 -21.95 -20.67 2.38
C ARG A 67 -22.45 -21.57 3.50
N VAL A 68 -23.49 -21.13 4.22
CA VAL A 68 -24.05 -21.89 5.37
C VAL A 68 -24.65 -23.22 4.91
N GLN A 69 -25.42 -23.20 3.81
CA GLN A 69 -26.04 -24.42 3.28
C GLN A 69 -24.97 -25.41 2.83
N SER A 70 -23.98 -24.96 2.05
CA SER A 70 -22.91 -25.79 1.52
C SER A 70 -22.10 -26.46 2.61
N VAL A 71 -21.66 -25.72 3.63
CA VAL A 71 -20.92 -26.31 4.76
C VAL A 71 -21.80 -27.32 5.52
N ASN A 72 -23.10 -27.06 5.67
CA ASN A 72 -24.01 -27.99 6.35
C ASN A 72 -24.28 -29.28 5.55
N GLU A 73 -24.43 -29.19 4.23
CA GLU A 73 -24.91 -30.28 3.38
C GLU A 73 -23.78 -31.06 2.69
N LEU A 74 -22.71 -30.36 2.30
CA LEU A 74 -21.61 -30.92 1.50
C LEU A 74 -20.38 -31.25 2.33
N CYS A 75 -20.31 -30.77 3.58
CA CYS A 75 -19.19 -31.03 4.48
C CYS A 75 -19.62 -31.79 5.76
N PRO A 76 -20.11 -33.05 5.67
CA PRO A 76 -20.49 -33.84 6.84
C PRO A 76 -19.33 -34.10 7.81
N ASP A 77 -18.08 -34.17 7.32
CA ASP A 77 -16.89 -34.43 8.13
C ASP A 77 -16.29 -33.18 8.76
N ILE A 78 -16.81 -31.99 8.46
CA ILE A 78 -16.50 -30.75 9.19
C ILE A 78 -17.33 -30.68 10.47
N ASP A 79 -16.71 -30.54 11.64
CA ASP A 79 -17.42 -30.46 12.93
C ASP A 79 -17.89 -29.03 13.26
N ILE A 80 -17.09 -28.03 12.91
CA ILE A 80 -17.27 -26.62 13.29
C ILE A 80 -17.29 -25.74 12.04
N HIS A 81 -18.21 -24.78 11.99
CA HIS A 81 -18.18 -23.73 10.97
C HIS A 81 -17.47 -22.49 11.54
N GLY A 82 -16.23 -22.27 11.10
CA GLY A 82 -15.49 -21.04 11.38
C GLY A 82 -16.01 -19.91 10.50
N ILE A 83 -16.22 -18.73 11.06
CA ILE A 83 -16.76 -17.60 10.31
C ILE A 83 -15.93 -16.36 10.61
N ASN A 84 -15.39 -15.73 9.56
CA ASN A 84 -14.79 -14.40 9.65
C ASN A 84 -15.92 -13.38 9.51
N SER A 85 -16.11 -12.51 10.52
CA SER A 85 -17.18 -11.51 10.51
C SER A 85 -16.76 -10.24 11.25
N TYR A 86 -16.80 -9.13 10.53
CA TYR A 86 -16.34 -7.81 10.96
C TYR A 86 -17.53 -6.91 11.29
N GLY A 87 -17.99 -6.07 10.35
CA GLY A 87 -19.11 -5.16 10.57
C GLY A 87 -20.42 -5.86 10.96
N GLY A 88 -20.64 -7.08 10.46
CA GLY A 88 -21.78 -7.94 10.80
C GLY A 88 -21.66 -8.72 12.11
N GLY A 89 -20.51 -8.67 12.79
CA GLY A 89 -20.13 -9.60 13.85
C GLY A 89 -21.12 -9.68 15.01
N ALA A 90 -21.63 -8.55 15.49
CA ALA A 90 -22.55 -8.51 16.64
C ALA A 90 -23.88 -9.25 16.44
N SER A 91 -24.33 -9.42 15.19
CA SER A 91 -25.59 -10.10 14.87
C SER A 91 -25.38 -11.49 14.25
N LEU A 92 -24.13 -11.92 14.09
CA LEU A 92 -23.77 -13.12 13.34
C LEU A 92 -24.51 -14.37 13.85
N ALA A 93 -24.55 -14.60 15.15
CA ALA A 93 -25.15 -15.80 15.72
C ALA A 93 -26.64 -15.96 15.35
N ASP A 94 -27.41 -14.86 15.45
CA ASP A 94 -28.83 -14.84 15.11
C ASP A 94 -29.04 -15.05 13.61
N ARG A 95 -28.27 -14.35 12.77
CA ARG A 95 -28.33 -14.51 11.31
C ARG A 95 -27.93 -15.90 10.86
N TYR A 96 -26.91 -16.49 11.48
CA TYR A 96 -26.45 -17.86 11.20
C TYR A 96 -27.55 -18.89 11.47
N ARG A 97 -28.25 -18.76 12.60
CA ARG A 97 -29.42 -19.62 12.91
C ARG A 97 -30.56 -19.40 11.93
N ALA A 98 -30.87 -18.14 11.60
CA ALA A 98 -31.91 -17.82 10.62
C ALA A 98 -31.61 -18.39 9.22
N ALA A 99 -30.33 -18.46 8.84
CA ALA A 99 -29.86 -19.09 7.61
C ALA A 99 -29.88 -20.63 7.65
N GLY A 100 -30.39 -21.25 8.72
CA GLY A 100 -30.48 -22.70 8.86
C GLY A 100 -29.20 -23.36 9.37
N GLY A 101 -28.27 -22.60 9.95
CA GLY A 101 -27.02 -23.09 10.53
C GLY A 101 -27.22 -24.16 11.60
N LYS A 102 -26.58 -25.32 11.40
CA LYS A 102 -26.72 -26.50 12.29
C LYS A 102 -25.48 -26.79 13.11
N LYS A 103 -24.29 -26.52 12.57
CA LYS A 103 -23.02 -26.79 13.24
C LYS A 103 -22.74 -25.73 14.33
N PRO A 104 -21.99 -26.06 15.39
CA PRO A 104 -21.43 -25.04 16.26
C PRO A 104 -20.49 -24.12 15.47
N ILE A 105 -20.33 -22.88 15.93
CA ILE A 105 -19.48 -21.89 15.27
C ILE A 105 -18.28 -21.51 16.13
N ILE A 106 -17.22 -21.08 15.47
CA ILE A 106 -16.15 -20.27 16.05
C ILE A 106 -16.08 -18.99 15.24
N LEU A 107 -16.07 -17.83 15.91
CA LEU A 107 -15.85 -16.55 15.25
C LEU A 107 -14.34 -16.41 14.99
N THR A 108 -13.90 -16.84 13.81
CA THR A 108 -12.49 -17.07 13.50
C THR A 108 -11.70 -15.81 13.23
N GLU A 109 -12.37 -14.75 12.82
CA GLU A 109 -11.82 -13.40 12.77
C GLU A 109 -12.94 -12.41 13.09
N PHE A 110 -12.66 -11.46 13.97
CA PHE A 110 -13.55 -10.32 14.20
C PHE A 110 -12.79 -9.10 14.70
N GLY A 111 -13.37 -7.94 14.44
CA GLY A 111 -12.84 -6.65 14.81
C GLY A 111 -13.80 -5.54 14.40
N PRO A 112 -13.31 -4.31 14.19
CA PRO A 112 -14.11 -3.25 13.58
C PRO A 112 -14.52 -3.63 12.14
N ALA A 113 -15.48 -2.89 11.59
CA ALA A 113 -15.87 -3.03 10.19
C ALA A 113 -14.68 -2.83 9.25
N GLY A 114 -14.59 -3.64 8.20
CA GLY A 114 -13.58 -3.45 7.15
C GLY A 114 -13.84 -2.19 6.35
N ALA A 115 -12.80 -1.67 5.67
CA ALA A 115 -12.90 -0.46 4.84
C ALA A 115 -14.01 -0.55 3.76
N TRP A 116 -14.29 -1.77 3.30
CA TRP A 116 -15.36 -2.06 2.34
C TRP A 116 -16.77 -2.09 2.95
N GLU A 117 -16.90 -2.10 4.27
CA GLU A 117 -18.17 -2.08 5.01
C GLU A 117 -18.51 -0.69 5.58
N THR A 118 -17.57 0.25 5.49
CA THR A 118 -17.74 1.63 5.96
C THR A 118 -18.19 2.56 4.83
N GLY A 119 -18.81 3.69 5.19
CA GLY A 119 -18.97 4.80 4.25
C GLY A 119 -17.61 5.38 3.84
N ALA A 120 -17.61 6.12 2.73
CA ALA A 120 -16.43 6.82 2.23
C ALA A 120 -16.77 8.28 1.89
N THR A 121 -15.74 9.11 1.81
CA THR A 121 -15.83 10.48 1.29
C THR A 121 -16.19 10.49 -0.20
N GLU A 122 -16.54 11.66 -0.74
CA GLU A 122 -16.82 11.82 -2.18
C GLU A 122 -15.61 11.46 -3.06
N TRP A 123 -14.39 11.58 -2.54
CA TRP A 123 -13.14 11.17 -3.18
C TRP A 123 -12.70 9.73 -2.83
N GLY A 124 -13.60 8.92 -2.26
CA GLY A 124 -13.41 7.48 -2.08
C GLY A 124 -12.54 7.07 -0.90
N ALA A 125 -12.23 7.97 0.03
CA ALA A 125 -11.49 7.63 1.24
C ALA A 125 -12.44 7.08 2.33
N PRO A 126 -12.25 5.85 2.84
CA PRO A 126 -13.16 5.27 3.82
C PRO A 126 -12.99 5.91 5.20
N PHE A 127 -14.08 6.04 5.94
CA PHE A 127 -14.03 6.57 7.31
C PHE A 127 -13.55 5.48 8.28
N GLU A 128 -12.53 5.80 9.06
CA GLU A 128 -11.95 4.86 10.02
C GLU A 128 -12.40 5.21 11.44
N LEU A 129 -12.87 4.21 12.19
CA LEU A 129 -13.24 4.37 13.58
C LEU A 129 -12.06 4.81 14.46
N THR A 130 -12.34 5.57 15.51
CA THR A 130 -11.37 5.84 16.57
C THR A 130 -11.00 4.55 17.30
N SER A 131 -9.84 4.51 17.96
CA SER A 131 -9.44 3.38 18.81
C SER A 131 -10.49 3.04 19.89
N SER A 132 -11.18 4.04 20.44
CA SER A 132 -12.27 3.85 21.41
C SER A 132 -13.52 3.25 20.77
N ASP A 133 -13.91 3.68 19.57
CA ASP A 133 -15.05 3.10 18.85
C ASP A 133 -14.75 1.68 18.35
N LYS A 134 -13.50 1.40 17.97
CA LYS A 134 -13.04 0.04 17.65
C LYS A 134 -13.17 -0.87 18.87
N ALA A 135 -12.72 -0.42 20.03
CA ALA A 135 -12.87 -1.15 21.29
C ALA A 135 -14.35 -1.49 21.58
N ALA A 136 -15.25 -0.51 21.40
CA ALA A 136 -16.69 -0.75 21.52
C ALA A 136 -17.23 -1.75 20.48
N ALA A 137 -16.69 -1.77 19.24
CA ALA A 137 -17.05 -2.75 18.22
C ALA A 137 -16.64 -4.18 18.62
N TYR A 138 -15.42 -4.37 19.12
CA TYR A 138 -14.97 -5.66 19.66
C TYR A 138 -15.91 -6.17 20.75
N ARG A 139 -16.27 -5.32 21.71
CA ARG A 139 -17.21 -5.68 22.78
C ARG A 139 -18.56 -6.11 22.24
N ARG A 140 -19.18 -5.30 21.38
CA ARG A 140 -20.50 -5.62 20.80
C ARG A 140 -20.49 -6.96 20.08
N THR A 141 -19.43 -7.24 19.32
CA THR A 141 -19.29 -8.50 18.59
C THR A 141 -19.10 -9.68 19.53
N TYR A 142 -18.20 -9.57 20.50
CA TYR A 142 -17.94 -10.64 21.46
C TYR A 142 -19.17 -10.94 22.34
N GLU A 143 -19.83 -9.90 22.85
CA GLU A 143 -21.01 -10.05 23.68
C GLU A 143 -22.21 -10.61 22.89
N GLY A 144 -22.42 -10.14 21.66
CA GLY A 144 -23.53 -10.57 20.81
C GLY A 144 -23.38 -12.00 20.28
N SER A 145 -22.23 -12.32 19.70
CA SER A 145 -22.05 -13.56 18.92
C SER A 145 -21.11 -14.59 19.55
N VAL A 146 -20.47 -14.28 20.68
CA VAL A 146 -19.65 -15.26 21.42
C VAL A 146 -20.30 -15.59 22.76
N THR A 147 -20.32 -14.67 23.72
CA THR A 147 -20.89 -14.96 25.06
C THR A 147 -22.41 -14.97 25.08
N GLY A 148 -23.07 -14.21 24.20
CA GLY A 148 -24.52 -14.19 24.03
C GLY A 148 -25.05 -15.43 23.29
N ALA A 149 -24.22 -16.08 22.47
CA ALA A 149 -24.57 -17.23 21.66
C ALA A 149 -24.30 -18.58 22.36
N LYS A 150 -24.70 -18.71 23.64
CA LYS A 150 -24.45 -19.92 24.44
C LYS A 150 -25.05 -21.16 23.78
N GLY A 151 -24.24 -22.22 23.68
CA GLY A 151 -24.65 -23.48 23.03
C GLY A 151 -24.59 -23.44 21.49
N LEU A 152 -24.14 -22.34 20.90
CA LEU A 152 -23.83 -22.22 19.47
C LEU A 152 -22.36 -21.86 19.25
N ALA A 153 -21.89 -20.75 19.83
CA ALA A 153 -20.51 -20.31 19.70
C ALA A 153 -19.60 -21.03 20.71
N LEU A 154 -18.49 -21.58 20.21
CA LEU A 154 -17.49 -22.29 21.02
C LEU A 154 -16.33 -21.37 21.45
N GLY A 155 -16.16 -20.23 20.78
CA GLY A 155 -15.08 -19.29 21.04
C GLY A 155 -14.87 -18.32 19.88
N SER A 156 -13.74 -17.61 19.92
CA SER A 156 -13.39 -16.60 18.91
C SER A 156 -11.90 -16.31 18.86
N TYR A 157 -11.43 -15.74 17.74
CA TYR A 157 -10.09 -15.15 17.60
C TYR A 157 -10.22 -13.67 17.18
N ALA A 158 -9.68 -12.75 18.00
CA ALA A 158 -9.70 -11.32 17.72
C ALA A 158 -8.66 -10.96 16.64
N PHE A 159 -9.03 -10.08 15.70
CA PHE A 159 -8.22 -9.75 14.53
C PHE A 159 -7.95 -8.23 14.35
N ILE A 160 -6.71 -7.74 14.26
CA ILE A 160 -5.44 -8.48 14.37
C ILE A 160 -4.75 -8.19 15.70
N TRP A 161 -4.40 -9.25 16.43
CA TRP A 161 -3.60 -9.17 17.64
C TRP A 161 -2.15 -8.82 17.30
N GLY A 162 -1.91 -7.54 17.00
CA GLY A 162 -0.62 -6.99 16.60
C GLY A 162 -0.81 -5.71 15.80
N TYR A 163 0.20 -5.38 14.99
CA TYR A 163 0.19 -4.29 14.03
C TYR A 163 0.21 -4.85 12.60
N LYS A 164 -0.61 -4.28 11.71
CA LYS A 164 -0.60 -4.56 10.27
C LYS A 164 -1.09 -3.31 9.53
N MET A 165 -0.37 -2.94 8.47
CA MET A 165 -0.84 -1.94 7.51
C MET A 165 -1.94 -2.59 6.65
N GLU A 166 -3.18 -2.14 6.80
CA GLU A 166 -4.33 -2.66 6.06
C GLU A 166 -5.37 -1.55 5.91
N ALA A 167 -5.59 -1.05 4.69
CA ALA A 167 -6.22 0.24 4.39
C ALA A 167 -5.45 1.45 4.98
N THR A 168 -5.20 1.48 6.29
CA THR A 168 -4.36 2.47 6.98
C THR A 168 -3.44 1.77 8.00
N GLY A 169 -2.55 2.55 8.62
CA GLY A 169 -1.66 2.05 9.68
C GLY A 169 -2.38 1.72 10.99
N THR A 170 -3.67 2.07 11.11
CA THR A 170 -4.39 1.95 12.38
C THR A 170 -5.68 1.14 12.26
N TRP A 171 -6.04 0.63 11.06
CA TRP A 171 -7.37 0.08 10.78
C TRP A 171 -7.75 -1.10 11.69
N PHE A 172 -7.04 -2.22 11.56
CA PHE A 172 -7.32 -3.46 12.30
C PHE A 172 -6.35 -3.74 13.45
N GLY A 173 -5.17 -3.10 13.45
CA GLY A 173 -4.15 -3.33 14.46
C GLY A 173 -4.66 -3.04 15.87
N MET A 174 -4.50 -3.99 16.79
CA MET A 174 -4.73 -3.79 18.22
C MET A 174 -3.51 -3.15 18.93
N PHE A 175 -2.38 -3.10 18.23
CA PHE A 175 -1.13 -2.48 18.68
C PHE A 175 -0.60 -1.53 17.61
N LEU A 176 0.15 -0.51 18.05
CA LEU A 176 0.97 0.32 17.18
C LEU A 176 2.30 -0.39 16.81
N PRO A 177 3.05 0.08 15.79
CA PRO A 177 4.31 -0.53 15.38
C PRO A 177 5.36 -0.67 16.49
N ASP A 178 5.33 0.22 17.47
CA ASP A 178 6.24 0.25 18.62
C ASP A 178 5.80 -0.70 19.76
N GLY A 179 4.65 -1.36 19.60
CA GLY A 179 4.07 -2.26 20.61
C GLY A 179 3.11 -1.59 21.58
N SER A 180 2.82 -0.29 21.42
CA SER A 180 1.84 0.40 22.26
C SER A 180 0.46 -0.24 22.08
N ARG A 181 -0.21 -0.58 23.20
CA ARG A 181 -1.53 -1.23 23.16
C ARG A 181 -2.65 -0.20 22.96
N LEU A 182 -3.68 -0.57 22.21
CA LEU A 182 -4.89 0.24 22.04
C LEU A 182 -6.04 -0.28 22.91
N ALA A 183 -7.09 0.52 23.08
CA ALA A 183 -8.27 0.20 23.90
C ALA A 183 -8.99 -1.12 23.51
N SER A 184 -8.76 -1.63 22.30
CA SER A 184 -9.24 -2.97 21.89
C SER A 184 -8.58 -4.09 22.68
N VAL A 185 -7.31 -3.97 23.04
CA VAL A 185 -6.59 -4.93 23.91
C VAL A 185 -7.21 -4.94 25.30
N ASP A 186 -7.48 -3.76 25.86
CA ASP A 186 -8.11 -3.64 27.18
C ASP A 186 -9.50 -4.26 27.21
N THR A 187 -10.28 -4.02 26.16
CA THR A 187 -11.61 -4.62 26.00
C THR A 187 -11.52 -6.14 25.96
N MET A 188 -10.61 -6.71 25.18
CA MET A 188 -10.47 -8.16 25.12
C MET A 188 -9.94 -8.74 26.44
N GLN A 189 -9.03 -8.04 27.13
CA GLN A 189 -8.57 -8.43 28.46
C GLN A 189 -9.74 -8.50 29.46
N GLU A 190 -10.58 -7.47 29.52
CA GLU A 190 -11.75 -7.45 30.40
C GLU A 190 -12.71 -8.61 30.08
N LEU A 191 -13.02 -8.82 28.80
CA LEU A 191 -13.95 -9.84 28.36
C LEU A 191 -13.45 -11.26 28.61
N TRP A 192 -12.14 -11.49 28.51
CA TRP A 192 -11.53 -12.81 28.72
C TRP A 192 -11.23 -13.12 30.19
N SER A 193 -10.80 -12.13 30.96
CA SER A 193 -10.41 -12.33 32.37
C SER A 193 -11.52 -12.02 33.37
N GLY A 194 -12.52 -11.23 32.97
CA GLY A 194 -13.58 -10.69 33.83
C GLY A 194 -13.20 -9.37 34.52
N GLU A 195 -11.98 -8.88 34.37
CA GLU A 195 -11.50 -7.63 34.98
C GLU A 195 -10.76 -6.74 33.96
N PRO A 196 -11.04 -5.41 33.93
CA PRO A 196 -10.30 -4.51 33.05
C PRO A 196 -8.84 -4.38 33.51
N PRO A 197 -7.92 -3.98 32.62
CA PRO A 197 -6.57 -3.62 33.07
C PRO A 197 -6.63 -2.46 34.06
N ALA A 198 -5.69 -2.46 35.00
CA ALA A 198 -5.59 -1.42 36.03
C ALA A 198 -5.24 -0.03 35.46
N ASP A 199 -4.62 -0.03 34.28
CA ASP A 199 -4.13 1.11 33.53
C ASP A 199 -4.61 0.94 32.09
N ARG A 200 -5.56 1.79 31.68
CA ARG A 200 -6.29 1.66 30.42
C ARG A 200 -5.73 2.61 29.38
N ALA A 201 -5.76 2.17 28.13
CA ALA A 201 -5.42 3.01 27.01
C ALA A 201 -6.29 4.28 26.98
N PRO A 202 -5.74 5.42 26.52
CA PRO A 202 -6.48 6.67 26.46
C PRO A 202 -7.78 6.54 25.65
N ALA A 203 -8.81 7.26 26.07
CA ALA A 203 -10.07 7.37 25.33
C ALA A 203 -10.01 8.57 24.37
N VAL A 204 -10.52 8.41 23.15
CA VAL A 204 -10.45 9.43 22.10
C VAL A 204 -11.72 9.48 21.25
N GLU A 205 -12.20 10.70 21.00
CA GLU A 205 -13.32 11.00 20.11
C GLU A 205 -12.85 11.27 18.66
N TRP A 206 -13.80 11.48 17.75
CA TRP A 206 -13.50 11.81 16.36
C TRP A 206 -12.77 13.14 16.23
N ILE A 207 -11.88 13.25 15.24
CA ILE A 207 -11.26 14.53 14.88
C ILE A 207 -12.32 15.43 14.24
N ALA A 208 -12.59 16.57 14.87
CA ALA A 208 -13.40 17.64 14.31
C ALA A 208 -12.53 18.59 13.49
N VAL A 209 -12.80 18.68 12.19
CA VAL A 209 -12.20 19.68 11.30
C VAL A 209 -13.06 20.95 11.33
N LYS A 210 -12.41 22.11 11.48
CA LYS A 210 -13.10 23.40 11.43
C LYS A 210 -13.17 23.89 9.99
N GLY A 211 -14.38 23.92 9.43
CA GLY A 211 -14.62 24.31 8.03
C GLY A 211 -14.75 23.08 7.14
N ASP A 212 -14.39 23.23 5.87
CA ASP A 212 -14.48 22.13 4.89
C ASP A 212 -13.26 21.21 4.97
N GLU A 213 -13.49 19.91 4.76
CA GLU A 213 -12.44 18.89 4.60
C GLU A 213 -11.80 18.93 3.20
N GLU A 214 -12.42 19.65 2.25
CA GLU A 214 -11.90 19.92 0.93
C GLU A 214 -11.39 21.36 0.79
N VAL A 215 -10.08 21.52 0.72
CA VAL A 215 -9.44 22.83 0.75
C VAL A 215 -8.58 23.10 -0.47
N GLU A 216 -8.29 24.37 -0.73
CA GLU A 216 -7.36 24.78 -1.77
C GLU A 216 -5.91 24.38 -1.40
N PRO A 217 -5.02 24.20 -2.40
CA PRO A 217 -3.58 24.04 -2.19
C PRO A 217 -3.00 25.03 -1.18
N GLY A 218 -2.16 24.54 -0.25
CA GLY A 218 -1.49 25.38 0.76
C GLY A 218 -2.36 25.89 1.90
N ALA A 219 -3.68 25.60 1.92
CA ALA A 219 -4.58 26.05 2.97
C ALA A 219 -4.21 25.51 4.37
N ILE A 220 -4.56 26.26 5.42
CA ILE A 220 -4.40 25.83 6.82
C ILE A 220 -5.72 25.25 7.32
N VAL A 221 -5.71 23.95 7.61
CA VAL A 221 -6.80 23.22 8.27
C VAL A 221 -6.60 23.29 9.79
N GLN A 222 -7.68 23.54 10.54
CA GLN A 222 -7.68 23.46 12.01
C GLN A 222 -8.44 22.19 12.44
N ALA A 223 -7.78 21.34 13.20
CA ALA A 223 -8.33 20.10 13.73
C ALA A 223 -8.38 20.15 15.26
N LYS A 224 -9.42 19.55 15.84
CA LYS A 224 -9.57 19.34 17.27
C LYS A 224 -10.01 17.90 17.54
N VAL A 225 -9.54 17.30 18.62
CA VAL A 225 -10.01 16.02 19.13
C VAL A 225 -10.35 16.15 20.61
N GLU A 226 -11.16 15.25 21.15
CA GLU A 226 -11.30 15.10 22.60
C GLU A 226 -10.58 13.82 23.01
N VAL A 227 -9.67 13.92 23.97
CA VAL A 227 -8.84 12.81 24.45
C VAL A 227 -8.69 12.88 25.96
N ALA A 228 -8.76 11.74 26.63
CA ALA A 228 -8.58 11.66 28.07
C ALA A 228 -7.97 10.32 28.49
N ASP A 229 -7.08 10.37 29.48
CA ASP A 229 -6.64 9.20 30.20
C ASP A 229 -7.76 8.76 31.17
N PRO A 230 -8.23 7.50 31.13
CA PRO A 230 -9.34 7.07 31.97
C PRO A 230 -9.04 7.13 33.48
N GLU A 231 -7.76 7.13 33.86
CA GLU A 231 -7.27 7.26 35.23
C GLU A 231 -6.86 8.69 35.59
N GLY A 232 -6.94 9.63 34.63
CA GLY A 232 -6.59 11.05 34.82
C GLY A 232 -5.08 11.33 34.74
N GLY A 233 -4.30 10.40 34.19
CA GLY A 233 -2.88 10.53 33.90
C GLY A 233 -2.55 11.61 32.86
N ALA A 234 -1.27 11.96 32.79
CA ALA A 234 -0.77 12.90 31.77
C ALA A 234 -0.67 12.19 30.42
N LEU A 235 -0.99 12.93 29.36
CA LEU A 235 -0.93 12.45 27.99
C LEU A 235 0.07 13.26 27.17
N THR A 236 0.71 12.59 26.21
CA THR A 236 1.40 13.23 25.09
C THR A 236 0.64 12.94 23.80
N SER A 237 0.80 13.80 22.79
CA SER A 237 0.11 13.64 21.51
C SER A 237 1.02 13.91 20.32
N GLU A 238 0.72 13.25 19.21
CA GLU A 238 1.34 13.46 17.92
C GLU A 238 0.27 13.60 16.83
N TRP A 239 0.48 14.56 15.93
CA TRP A 239 -0.36 14.79 14.77
C TRP A 239 0.48 14.57 13.52
N ILE A 240 -0.01 13.78 12.58
CA ILE A 240 0.74 13.44 11.36
C ILE A 240 -0.17 13.51 10.14
N LEU A 241 0.24 14.28 9.13
CA LEU A 241 -0.41 14.25 7.82
C LEU A 241 0.33 13.27 6.90
N ARG A 242 -0.40 12.37 6.25
CA ARG A 242 0.12 11.46 5.22
C ARG A 242 -0.71 11.58 3.95
N PRO A 243 -0.18 11.24 2.76
CA PRO A 243 -1.03 10.96 1.60
C PRO A 243 -2.02 9.85 1.94
N GLU A 244 -3.22 9.91 1.37
CA GLU A 244 -4.19 8.83 1.51
C GLU A 244 -3.67 7.56 0.83
N SER A 245 -3.95 6.39 1.41
CA SER A 245 -3.38 5.13 0.92
C SER A 245 -3.82 4.79 -0.51
N GLY A 246 -5.06 5.14 -0.85
CA GLY A 246 -5.63 4.94 -2.19
C GLY A 246 -5.89 3.48 -2.58
N GLU A 247 -5.42 2.53 -1.76
CA GLU A 247 -5.58 1.10 -1.96
C GLU A 247 -6.24 0.45 -0.74
N TYR A 248 -7.51 0.07 -0.87
CA TYR A 248 -8.31 -0.54 0.22
C TYR A 248 -8.61 -2.02 -0.02
N SER A 249 -8.00 -2.63 -1.04
CA SER A 249 -8.25 -4.03 -1.43
C SER A 249 -7.79 -5.03 -0.36
N THR A 250 -8.61 -6.07 -0.16
CA THR A 250 -8.39 -7.22 0.73
C THR A 250 -7.40 -8.23 0.14
N GLY A 251 -6.59 -8.89 0.99
CA GLY A 251 -5.69 -9.96 0.54
C GLY A 251 -4.44 -10.20 1.40
N GLY A 252 -4.17 -9.33 2.38
CA GLY A 252 -3.12 -9.57 3.37
C GLY A 252 -1.68 -9.36 2.91
N ASP A 253 -1.45 -8.91 1.67
CA ASP A 253 -0.12 -8.52 1.20
C ASP A 253 0.46 -7.38 2.05
N PHE A 254 1.75 -7.48 2.37
CA PHE A 254 2.47 -6.43 3.10
C PHE A 254 2.43 -5.13 2.30
N ARG A 255 2.07 -4.04 2.95
CA ARG A 255 2.13 -2.70 2.38
C ARG A 255 2.93 -1.75 3.28
N PRO A 256 3.85 -0.95 2.73
CA PRO A 256 4.52 0.07 3.51
C PRO A 256 3.54 1.18 3.88
N MET A 257 3.71 1.76 5.06
CA MET A 257 3.03 3.00 5.42
C MET A 257 3.61 4.14 4.56
N LEU A 258 2.75 4.97 3.97
CA LEU A 258 3.22 6.13 3.20
C LEU A 258 3.93 7.13 4.12
N PRO A 259 5.02 7.77 3.67
CA PRO A 259 5.77 8.72 4.47
C PRO A 259 4.90 9.92 4.87
N GLU A 260 5.27 10.56 5.97
CA GLU A 260 4.60 11.77 6.43
C GLU A 260 4.96 12.96 5.57
N ILE A 261 4.09 13.97 5.58
CA ILE A 261 4.37 15.25 4.94
C ILE A 261 5.13 16.13 5.93
N ASP A 262 6.45 16.20 5.74
CA ASP A 262 7.34 17.02 6.56
C ASP A 262 6.86 18.47 6.67
N GLY A 263 6.74 18.95 7.91
CA GLY A 263 6.36 20.34 8.21
C GLY A 263 4.90 20.69 7.90
N ALA A 264 4.04 19.70 7.60
CA ALA A 264 2.61 19.94 7.42
C ALA A 264 1.94 20.43 8.71
N VAL A 265 2.27 19.85 9.86
CA VAL A 265 1.76 20.33 11.16
C VAL A 265 2.57 21.55 11.57
N VAL A 266 1.95 22.74 11.48
CA VAL A 266 2.64 24.03 11.72
C VAL A 266 2.52 24.53 13.15
N ASP A 267 1.53 24.02 13.90
CA ASP A 267 1.25 24.35 15.29
C ASP A 267 0.37 23.24 15.88
N SER A 268 0.68 22.74 17.08
CA SER A 268 -0.13 21.73 17.75
C SER A 268 0.01 21.79 19.27
N ASN A 269 -0.99 21.25 19.96
CA ASN A 269 -0.95 20.92 21.37
C ASN A 269 -1.63 19.55 21.56
N LEU A 270 -2.00 19.23 22.81
CA LEU A 270 -2.57 17.94 23.18
C LEU A 270 -3.79 17.54 22.33
N ASP A 271 -4.69 18.48 22.07
CA ASP A 271 -6.02 18.21 21.55
C ASP A 271 -6.37 19.02 20.30
N THR A 272 -5.45 19.87 19.82
CA THR A 272 -5.65 20.68 18.60
C THR A 272 -4.40 20.73 17.73
N ALA A 273 -4.61 20.88 16.41
CA ALA A 273 -3.55 21.09 15.44
C ALA A 273 -3.96 22.07 14.35
N LYS A 274 -2.97 22.81 13.83
CA LYS A 274 -3.04 23.55 12.57
C LYS A 274 -2.16 22.83 11.55
N VAL A 275 -2.76 22.43 10.45
CA VAL A 275 -2.12 21.62 9.41
C VAL A 275 -2.13 22.42 8.10
N ARG A 276 -0.95 22.72 7.58
CA ARG A 276 -0.77 23.24 6.23
C ARG A 276 -0.90 22.09 5.24
N MET A 277 -1.94 22.15 4.43
CA MET A 277 -2.17 21.17 3.39
C MET A 277 -1.16 21.34 2.25
N PRO A 278 -0.76 20.25 1.57
CA PRO A 278 0.22 20.32 0.49
C PRO A 278 -0.26 21.18 -0.68
N GLU A 279 0.71 21.66 -1.46
CA GLU A 279 0.44 22.31 -2.75
C GLU A 279 -0.04 21.30 -3.82
N GLN A 280 0.31 20.03 -3.63
CA GLN A 280 -0.09 18.97 -4.55
C GLN A 280 -1.57 18.61 -4.32
N PRO A 281 -2.41 18.68 -5.35
CA PRO A 281 -3.78 18.20 -5.25
C PRO A 281 -3.85 16.70 -5.02
N GLY A 282 -4.83 16.27 -4.24
CA GLY A 282 -5.06 14.86 -3.97
C GLY A 282 -5.57 14.60 -2.56
N PRO A 283 -5.90 13.33 -2.27
CA PRO A 283 -6.39 12.91 -0.98
C PRO A 283 -5.24 12.72 0.02
N TYR A 284 -5.48 13.16 1.25
CA TYR A 284 -4.58 13.06 2.40
C TYR A 284 -5.36 12.54 3.61
N ARG A 285 -4.65 12.11 4.65
CA ARG A 285 -5.24 11.72 5.92
C ARG A 285 -4.45 12.30 7.07
N LEU A 286 -5.15 13.00 7.97
CA LEU A 286 -4.60 13.51 9.21
C LEU A 286 -4.81 12.46 10.30
N TYR A 287 -3.72 11.98 10.88
CA TYR A 287 -3.70 11.05 12.01
C TYR A 287 -3.44 11.80 13.31
N PHE A 288 -4.08 11.33 14.36
CA PHE A 288 -3.87 11.72 15.74
C PHE A 288 -3.49 10.49 16.56
N TYR A 289 -2.41 10.59 17.32
CA TYR A 289 -1.96 9.61 18.30
C TYR A 289 -1.88 10.30 19.66
N ALA A 290 -2.35 9.64 20.71
CA ALA A 290 -2.08 10.04 22.09
C ALA A 290 -1.48 8.86 22.85
N ALA A 291 -0.55 9.12 23.75
CA ALA A 291 0.09 8.11 24.58
C ALA A 291 0.12 8.55 26.04
N ASP A 292 -0.11 7.59 26.94
CA ASP A 292 0.11 7.76 28.38
C ASP A 292 1.55 7.43 28.78
N GLU A 293 1.88 7.58 30.06
CA GLU A 293 3.22 7.29 30.59
C GLU A 293 3.55 5.78 30.63
N ALA A 294 2.55 4.91 30.53
CA ALA A 294 2.71 3.46 30.55
C ALA A 294 2.96 2.86 29.16
N GLY A 295 2.83 3.66 28.10
CA GLY A 295 3.00 3.23 26.71
C GLY A 295 1.72 2.64 26.11
N ASN A 296 0.54 2.96 26.66
CA ASN A 296 -0.71 2.68 25.97
C ASN A 296 -1.06 3.88 25.08
N ALA A 297 -1.83 3.63 24.02
CA ALA A 297 -2.11 4.65 23.03
C ALA A 297 -3.57 4.69 22.59
N ALA A 298 -3.95 5.85 22.06
CA ALA A 298 -5.21 6.09 21.38
C ALA A 298 -4.97 6.66 20.00
N THR A 299 -5.84 6.30 19.05
CA THR A 299 -5.77 6.76 17.66
C THR A 299 -7.10 7.28 17.16
N ALA A 300 -7.03 8.34 16.37
CA ALA A 300 -8.11 8.85 15.54
C ALA A 300 -7.52 9.36 14.22
N ASN A 301 -8.31 9.43 13.15
CA ASN A 301 -7.87 10.06 11.92
C ASN A 301 -9.05 10.63 11.13
N VAL A 302 -8.77 11.52 10.19
CA VAL A 302 -9.77 12.11 9.29
C VAL A 302 -9.19 12.27 7.88
N PRO A 303 -9.91 11.83 6.83
CA PRO A 303 -9.52 12.09 5.45
C PRO A 303 -9.71 13.58 5.10
N LEU A 304 -8.79 14.14 4.32
CA LEU A 304 -8.79 15.51 3.82
C LEU A 304 -8.51 15.51 2.33
N LEU A 305 -9.01 16.51 1.60
CA LEU A 305 -8.77 16.66 0.16
C LEU A 305 -8.14 18.00 -0.14
N VAL A 306 -7.03 17.99 -0.89
CA VAL A 306 -6.55 19.19 -1.58
C VAL A 306 -7.18 19.22 -2.97
N LYS A 307 -7.97 20.26 -3.24
CA LYS A 307 -8.69 20.45 -4.50
C LYS A 307 -7.73 20.57 -5.69
N GLY A 308 -8.18 20.06 -6.83
CA GLY A 308 -7.47 20.11 -8.11
C GLY A 308 -7.16 18.73 -8.68
N GLU A 309 -6.55 18.72 -9.85
CA GLU A 309 -6.10 17.48 -10.51
C GLU A 309 -4.76 17.04 -9.93
N ARG A 310 -4.67 15.78 -9.47
CA ARG A 310 -3.40 15.20 -9.04
C ARG A 310 -2.41 15.20 -10.20
N ARG A 311 -1.23 15.78 -9.99
CA ARG A 311 -0.15 15.81 -10.97
C ARG A 311 1.12 15.23 -10.38
N THR A 312 1.92 14.59 -11.24
CA THR A 312 3.26 14.11 -10.86
C THR A 312 4.12 15.30 -10.40
N PRO A 313 4.74 15.24 -9.21
CA PRO A 313 5.60 16.30 -8.73
C PRO A 313 6.79 16.53 -9.67
N LEU A 314 7.13 17.80 -9.88
CA LEU A 314 8.30 18.20 -10.66
C LEU A 314 9.27 18.99 -9.76
N PRO A 315 10.59 18.76 -9.83
CA PRO A 315 11.27 17.92 -10.82
C PRO A 315 11.06 16.42 -10.62
N PHE A 316 10.83 15.68 -11.71
CA PHE A 316 10.67 14.23 -11.70
C PHE A 316 11.90 13.57 -12.30
N TYR A 317 12.62 12.80 -11.50
CA TYR A 317 13.94 12.29 -11.86
C TYR A 317 13.85 11.00 -12.68
N VAL A 318 14.61 10.96 -13.78
CA VAL A 318 14.98 9.74 -14.49
C VAL A 318 16.25 9.15 -13.87
N TYR A 319 17.19 10.01 -13.46
CA TYR A 319 18.44 9.64 -12.79
C TYR A 319 18.93 10.75 -11.86
N ARG A 320 19.43 10.38 -10.68
CA ARG A 320 20.06 11.31 -9.73
C ARG A 320 21.43 10.84 -9.24
N ASP A 321 21.53 9.65 -8.64
CA ASP A 321 22.77 9.11 -8.04
C ASP A 321 22.91 7.58 -8.21
N GLY A 322 21.99 6.97 -8.96
CA GLY A 322 21.88 5.53 -9.11
C GLY A 322 20.56 5.16 -9.80
N PHE A 323 20.40 3.89 -10.13
CA PHE A 323 19.18 3.38 -10.77
C PHE A 323 18.14 2.86 -9.75
N GLU A 324 18.51 2.71 -8.48
CA GLU A 324 17.59 2.23 -7.44
C GLU A 324 16.42 3.21 -7.24
N GLY A 325 15.20 2.66 -7.21
CA GLY A 325 13.97 3.45 -7.03
C GLY A 325 13.60 4.37 -8.19
N MET A 326 14.32 4.33 -9.33
CA MET A 326 14.01 5.15 -10.49
C MET A 326 12.81 4.60 -11.28
N PRO A 327 11.92 5.47 -11.80
CA PRO A 327 10.66 5.07 -12.44
C PRO A 327 10.82 4.34 -13.78
N TRP A 328 11.97 4.48 -14.44
CA TRP A 328 12.32 3.78 -15.66
C TRP A 328 13.64 3.03 -15.52
N SER A 329 13.77 1.91 -16.23
CA SER A 329 15.00 1.10 -16.27
C SER A 329 15.69 1.20 -17.64
N PRO A 330 17.05 1.24 -17.71
CA PRO A 330 17.81 1.28 -18.97
C PRO A 330 17.82 -0.07 -19.70
N SER A 331 16.66 -0.48 -20.20
CA SER A 331 16.45 -1.80 -20.82
C SER A 331 16.31 -1.74 -22.34
N GLY A 332 16.12 -0.54 -22.91
CA GLY A 332 15.88 -0.39 -24.34
C GLY A 332 17.17 -0.18 -25.13
N TRP A 333 17.98 -1.23 -25.26
CA TRP A 333 19.26 -1.16 -25.97
C TRP A 333 19.07 -1.19 -27.49
N MET A 334 19.69 -0.26 -28.22
CA MET A 334 19.50 -0.05 -29.65
C MET A 334 20.82 0.15 -30.40
N GLY A 335 20.84 -0.22 -31.68
CA GLY A 335 22.01 -0.07 -32.54
C GLY A 335 23.06 -1.14 -32.27
N ASN A 336 24.35 -0.75 -32.27
CA ASN A 336 25.45 -1.68 -32.03
C ASN A 336 25.69 -1.92 -30.53
N THR A 337 24.80 -2.66 -29.89
CA THR A 337 24.76 -2.85 -28.44
C THR A 337 25.90 -3.70 -27.91
N ASP A 338 26.47 -4.61 -28.70
CA ASP A 338 27.61 -5.47 -28.31
C ASP A 338 28.86 -4.66 -27.95
N ALA A 339 28.95 -3.42 -28.47
CA ALA A 339 30.05 -2.52 -28.22
C ALA A 339 29.72 -1.43 -27.17
N LEU A 340 28.52 -1.47 -26.57
CA LEU A 340 28.01 -0.48 -25.64
C LEU A 340 28.06 -1.00 -24.21
N ALA A 341 28.48 -0.15 -23.28
CA ALA A 341 28.46 -0.43 -21.85
C ALA A 341 27.81 0.75 -21.10
N LEU A 342 27.11 0.43 -20.01
CA LEU A 342 26.44 1.37 -19.12
C LEU A 342 26.87 1.08 -17.68
N ASP A 343 27.31 2.13 -16.99
CA ASP A 343 27.59 2.13 -15.55
C ASP A 343 26.78 3.26 -14.92
N GLY A 344 25.86 2.93 -14.01
CA GLY A 344 25.00 3.90 -13.33
C GLY A 344 25.59 4.50 -12.07
N GLU A 345 26.77 4.05 -11.64
CA GLU A 345 27.37 4.34 -10.33
C GLU A 345 28.79 4.90 -10.48
N SER A 346 29.11 5.50 -11.63
CA SER A 346 30.43 6.03 -11.89
C SER A 346 30.74 7.23 -11.00
N ALA A 347 31.68 7.06 -10.07
CA ALA A 347 32.22 8.12 -9.22
C ALA A 347 33.26 9.02 -9.91
N ASP A 348 33.43 8.89 -11.23
CA ASP A 348 34.36 9.72 -12.02
C ASP A 348 33.81 11.14 -12.21
N THR A 349 34.10 11.98 -11.21
CA THR A 349 33.80 13.42 -11.21
C THR A 349 32.33 13.72 -11.56
N PRO A 350 31.36 13.23 -10.76
CA PRO A 350 29.94 13.50 -10.97
C PRO A 350 29.67 15.01 -10.90
N TYR A 351 28.63 15.47 -11.59
CA TYR A 351 28.23 16.88 -11.54
C TYR A 351 27.65 17.21 -10.16
N ALA A 352 26.83 16.33 -9.60
CA ALA A 352 26.33 16.45 -8.23
C ALA A 352 26.20 15.06 -7.58
N GLY A 353 26.11 15.05 -6.25
CA GLY A 353 25.97 13.81 -5.51
C GLY A 353 27.24 12.94 -5.54
N SER A 354 27.06 11.62 -5.56
CA SER A 354 28.14 10.64 -5.45
C SER A 354 28.42 9.87 -6.74
N ALA A 355 27.49 9.87 -7.70
CA ALA A 355 27.64 9.10 -8.93
C ALA A 355 27.00 9.77 -10.14
N ALA A 356 27.50 9.43 -11.32
CA ALA A 356 26.92 9.78 -12.61
C ALA A 356 26.75 8.53 -13.48
N ILE A 357 25.89 8.61 -14.49
CA ILE A 357 25.83 7.60 -15.56
C ILE A 357 27.09 7.76 -16.40
N LYS A 358 27.81 6.67 -16.65
CA LYS A 358 28.86 6.56 -17.67
C LYS A 358 28.41 5.61 -18.77
N ILE A 359 28.46 6.09 -20.01
CA ILE A 359 28.20 5.27 -21.19
C ILE A 359 29.47 5.21 -22.02
N THR A 360 29.91 3.99 -22.34
CA THR A 360 31.10 3.74 -23.16
C THR A 360 30.71 2.99 -24.42
N TYR A 361 31.16 3.47 -25.58
CA TYR A 361 31.02 2.77 -26.85
C TYR A 361 32.40 2.53 -27.48
N SER A 362 32.69 1.24 -27.68
CA SER A 362 33.97 0.76 -28.19
C SER A 362 33.99 0.51 -29.70
N GLY A 363 32.86 0.70 -30.39
CA GLY A 363 32.76 0.52 -31.83
C GLY A 363 33.40 1.68 -32.60
N LYS A 364 34.16 1.37 -33.66
CA LYS A 364 34.89 2.38 -34.46
C LYS A 364 33.98 3.32 -35.26
N PHE A 365 32.79 2.87 -35.64
CA PHE A 365 31.80 3.62 -36.42
C PHE A 365 30.39 3.11 -36.07
N GLY A 366 29.36 3.72 -36.65
CA GLY A 366 27.97 3.37 -36.39
C GLY A 366 27.38 4.16 -35.22
N TRP A 367 26.25 3.67 -34.71
CA TRP A 367 25.52 4.30 -33.61
C TRP A 367 25.05 3.24 -32.62
N ALA A 368 24.86 3.65 -31.39
CA ALA A 368 24.21 2.87 -30.35
C ALA A 368 23.37 3.79 -29.47
N GLY A 369 22.43 3.24 -28.71
CA GLY A 369 21.59 4.02 -27.81
C GLY A 369 20.94 3.16 -26.74
N ILE A 370 20.45 3.84 -25.71
CA ILE A 370 19.74 3.23 -24.58
C ILE A 370 18.50 4.05 -24.32
N ALA A 371 17.38 3.36 -24.19
CA ALA A 371 16.09 3.90 -23.78
C ALA A 371 15.75 3.40 -22.36
N TRP A 372 15.33 4.33 -21.51
CA TRP A 372 14.83 4.08 -20.17
C TRP A 372 13.33 3.79 -20.27
N GLN A 373 12.94 2.55 -19.98
CA GLN A 373 11.60 2.02 -20.23
C GLN A 373 10.84 1.63 -18.94
N ASN A 374 9.52 1.77 -18.96
CA ASN A 374 8.58 1.40 -17.92
C ASN A 374 7.39 0.61 -18.50
N PRO A 375 7.14 -0.63 -18.02
CA PRO A 375 8.10 -1.49 -17.31
C PRO A 375 9.36 -1.77 -18.15
N PRO A 376 10.41 -2.40 -17.57
CA PRO A 376 11.60 -2.78 -18.32
C PRO A 376 11.27 -3.63 -19.56
N ASN A 377 11.99 -3.38 -20.66
CA ASN A 377 11.82 -3.98 -21.99
C ASN A 377 10.47 -3.70 -22.67
N ASN A 378 9.77 -2.62 -22.27
CA ASN A 378 8.50 -2.26 -22.90
C ASN A 378 8.70 -1.56 -24.25
N TRP A 379 8.47 -2.28 -25.36
CA TRP A 379 8.49 -1.77 -26.73
C TRP A 379 7.09 -1.48 -27.30
N GLY A 380 6.10 -1.27 -26.42
CA GLY A 380 4.73 -0.91 -26.77
C GLY A 380 3.73 -2.08 -26.77
N ASP A 381 4.19 -3.27 -26.37
CA ASP A 381 3.36 -4.48 -26.29
C ASP A 381 2.74 -4.66 -24.88
N GLN A 382 3.07 -3.77 -23.93
CA GLN A 382 2.59 -3.81 -22.55
C GLN A 382 2.10 -2.43 -22.10
N GLU A 383 1.13 -2.40 -21.19
CA GLU A 383 0.77 -1.21 -20.43
C GLU A 383 1.94 -0.73 -19.56
N GLY A 384 1.83 0.50 -19.06
CA GLY A 384 2.86 1.17 -18.28
C GLY A 384 3.12 2.59 -18.80
N GLY A 385 4.19 3.17 -18.27
CA GLY A 385 4.55 4.56 -18.49
C GLY A 385 4.13 5.46 -17.33
N VAL A 386 4.68 6.66 -17.33
CA VAL A 386 4.44 7.66 -16.28
C VAL A 386 3.74 8.86 -16.89
N ASP A 387 2.72 9.35 -16.19
CA ASP A 387 2.07 10.63 -16.50
C ASP A 387 2.97 11.77 -16.01
N LEU A 388 3.46 12.58 -16.94
CA LEU A 388 4.26 13.77 -16.69
C LEU A 388 3.56 15.05 -17.17
N THR A 389 2.23 15.02 -17.22
CA THR A 389 1.40 16.16 -17.61
C THR A 389 1.78 17.40 -16.80
N GLY A 390 2.13 18.45 -17.54
CA GLY A 390 2.59 19.73 -17.00
C GLY A 390 4.10 19.86 -16.82
N ALA A 391 4.92 18.87 -17.20
CA ALA A 391 6.35 19.11 -17.44
C ALA A 391 6.52 19.94 -18.71
N THR A 392 7.43 20.93 -18.68
CA THR A 392 7.70 21.82 -19.81
C THR A 392 9.07 21.57 -20.43
N ALA A 393 9.95 20.81 -19.77
CA ALA A 393 11.23 20.38 -20.32
C ALA A 393 11.78 19.10 -19.67
N LEU A 394 12.67 18.43 -20.39
CA LEU A 394 13.63 17.47 -19.84
C LEU A 394 15.00 18.18 -19.74
N GLU A 395 15.55 18.23 -18.53
CA GLU A 395 16.90 18.74 -18.24
C GLU A 395 17.86 17.58 -17.95
N LEU A 396 19.12 17.77 -18.34
CA LEU A 396 20.23 16.91 -17.95
C LEU A 396 21.55 17.66 -17.95
N TRP A 397 22.49 17.20 -17.14
CA TRP A 397 23.90 17.55 -17.26
C TRP A 397 24.62 16.48 -18.06
N ALA A 398 25.46 16.89 -19.01
CA ALA A 398 26.26 15.94 -19.79
C ALA A 398 27.67 16.47 -20.05
N ARG A 399 28.64 15.57 -20.11
CA ARG A 399 30.00 15.83 -20.59
C ARG A 399 30.55 14.65 -21.37
N GLY A 400 31.46 14.91 -22.29
CA GLY A 400 32.26 13.92 -22.98
C GLY A 400 33.57 13.64 -22.24
N ASP A 401 34.12 12.46 -22.42
CA ASP A 401 35.43 12.10 -21.83
C ASP A 401 36.57 12.89 -22.50
N LYS A 402 36.54 13.00 -23.83
CA LYS A 402 37.56 13.70 -24.63
C LYS A 402 37.10 15.03 -25.19
N GLY A 403 35.79 15.29 -25.14
CA GLY A 403 35.19 16.44 -25.77
C GLY A 403 34.96 16.21 -27.27
N GLY A 404 33.88 16.83 -27.73
CA GLY A 404 33.41 16.78 -29.08
C GLY A 404 32.47 15.62 -29.37
N GLU A 405 32.29 14.62 -28.48
CA GLU A 405 31.34 13.48 -28.56
C GLU A 405 29.97 13.95 -29.06
N GLN A 406 29.29 13.15 -29.89
CA GLN A 406 28.00 13.52 -30.47
C GLN A 406 26.91 12.57 -29.99
N ILE A 407 25.89 13.14 -29.37
CA ILE A 407 24.75 12.41 -28.82
C ILE A 407 23.41 12.91 -29.38
N GLY A 408 22.40 12.04 -29.31
CA GLY A 408 21.00 12.42 -29.33
C GLY A 408 20.38 12.26 -27.95
N ILE A 409 19.45 13.13 -27.60
CA ILE A 409 18.75 13.16 -26.30
C ILE A 409 17.25 13.26 -26.61
N GLY A 410 16.42 12.45 -25.97
CA GLY A 410 14.97 12.55 -26.15
C GLY A 410 14.11 11.82 -25.14
N VAL A 411 12.82 11.83 -25.42
CA VAL A 411 11.73 11.16 -24.70
C VAL A 411 10.78 10.56 -25.72
N GLY A 412 10.20 9.40 -25.41
CA GLY A 412 9.27 8.69 -26.28
C GLY A 412 9.91 8.18 -27.58
N ILE A 413 9.75 6.89 -27.86
CA ILE A 413 10.21 6.31 -29.14
C ILE A 413 9.22 5.28 -29.69
N ILE A 414 8.17 4.95 -28.95
CA ILE A 414 7.17 3.95 -29.32
C ILE A 414 6.05 4.66 -30.08
N GLY A 415 5.91 4.34 -31.36
CA GLY A 415 4.91 4.93 -32.26
C GLY A 415 3.50 4.36 -32.06
N ASP A 416 2.54 5.01 -32.71
CA ASP A 416 1.11 4.67 -32.73
C ASP A 416 0.79 3.35 -33.46
N ASP A 417 1.79 2.74 -34.10
CA ASP A 417 1.71 1.40 -34.67
C ASP A 417 1.70 0.29 -33.61
N LYS A 418 1.97 0.63 -32.35
CA LYS A 418 1.96 -0.31 -31.22
C LYS A 418 0.67 -0.22 -30.39
N PRO A 419 0.24 -1.31 -29.74
CA PRO A 419 -0.95 -1.32 -28.88
C PRO A 419 -0.90 -0.28 -27.76
N HIS A 420 0.29 -0.03 -27.20
CA HIS A 420 0.50 0.91 -26.12
C HIS A 420 1.64 1.89 -26.48
N PRO A 421 1.36 2.94 -27.27
CA PRO A 421 2.37 3.91 -27.69
C PRO A 421 2.86 4.82 -26.55
N ASP A 422 3.95 5.54 -26.79
CA ASP A 422 4.29 6.73 -26.01
C ASP A 422 3.35 7.89 -26.42
N SER A 423 2.81 8.64 -25.45
CA SER A 423 1.87 9.73 -25.72
C SER A 423 2.53 10.90 -26.48
N ALA A 424 3.84 11.07 -26.35
CA ALA A 424 4.64 12.00 -27.12
C ALA A 424 6.02 11.44 -27.45
N THR A 425 6.59 11.88 -28.57
CA THR A 425 7.96 11.57 -28.98
C THR A 425 8.69 12.86 -29.32
N LYS A 426 9.88 13.06 -28.76
CA LYS A 426 10.74 14.20 -29.09
C LYS A 426 12.22 13.86 -28.92
N MET A 427 13.00 14.15 -29.96
CA MET A 427 14.45 13.91 -29.99
C MET A 427 15.19 15.18 -30.43
N ARG A 428 16.33 15.44 -29.80
CA ARG A 428 17.35 16.41 -30.22
C ARG A 428 18.62 15.66 -30.56
N ASN A 429 18.96 15.60 -31.84
CA ASN A 429 20.15 14.89 -32.33
C ASN A 429 21.34 15.84 -32.56
N GLY A 430 22.55 15.28 -32.57
CA GLY A 430 23.77 16.02 -32.94
C GLY A 430 24.26 16.98 -31.85
N VAL A 431 23.88 16.75 -30.59
CA VAL A 431 24.41 17.50 -29.44
C VAL A 431 25.89 17.15 -29.30
N ARG A 432 26.74 18.17 -29.39
CA ARG A 432 28.19 18.02 -29.28
C ARG A 432 28.61 18.35 -27.86
N LEU A 433 29.11 17.36 -27.13
CA LEU A 433 29.55 17.51 -25.75
C LEU A 433 30.92 18.19 -25.66
N THR A 434 31.18 18.90 -24.57
CA THR A 434 32.50 19.36 -24.18
C THR A 434 33.08 18.45 -23.08
N GLN A 435 34.31 18.71 -22.62
CA GLN A 435 34.87 17.96 -21.49
C GLN A 435 34.32 18.43 -20.14
N GLU A 436 33.73 19.63 -20.11
CA GLU A 436 33.12 20.21 -18.92
C GLU A 436 31.65 19.80 -18.84
N TRP A 437 31.12 19.76 -17.62
CA TRP A 437 29.69 19.54 -17.41
C TRP A 437 28.89 20.73 -17.94
N GLU A 438 28.01 20.47 -18.90
CA GLU A 438 27.09 21.45 -19.44
C GLU A 438 25.65 21.00 -19.24
N ARG A 439 24.77 21.98 -18.96
CA ARG A 439 23.33 21.74 -18.88
C ARG A 439 22.72 21.76 -20.27
N TYR A 440 21.97 20.70 -20.58
CA TYR A 440 21.17 20.58 -21.78
C TYR A 440 19.69 20.52 -21.41
N THR A 441 18.88 21.20 -22.22
CA THR A 441 17.42 21.23 -22.06
C THR A 441 16.77 20.81 -23.36
N LEU A 442 15.79 19.91 -23.25
CA LEU A 442 14.89 19.52 -24.31
C LEU A 442 13.49 20.06 -23.97
N PRO A 443 13.01 21.11 -24.67
CA PRO A 443 11.68 21.66 -24.40
C PRO A 443 10.59 20.62 -24.69
N LEU A 444 9.60 20.50 -23.83
CA LEU A 444 8.46 19.57 -23.94
C LEU A 444 7.10 20.28 -23.87
N GLU A 445 7.09 21.61 -23.77
CA GLU A 445 5.86 22.41 -23.72
C GLU A 445 4.91 22.09 -24.89
N GLY A 446 3.63 21.91 -24.57
CA GLY A 446 2.56 21.60 -25.51
C GLY A 446 2.50 20.14 -25.99
N LEU A 447 3.39 19.27 -25.53
CA LEU A 447 3.31 17.83 -25.80
C LEU A 447 2.35 17.13 -24.83
N ASP A 448 1.70 16.07 -25.32
CA ASP A 448 0.94 15.14 -24.48
C ASP A 448 1.88 14.20 -23.74
N LEU A 449 2.10 14.46 -22.45
CA LEU A 449 2.98 13.67 -21.59
C LEU A 449 2.20 12.74 -20.66
N SER A 450 0.95 12.41 -21.00
CA SER A 450 0.06 11.59 -20.15
C SER A 450 0.53 10.15 -19.96
N SER A 451 1.38 9.62 -20.85
CA SER A 451 1.91 8.26 -20.73
C SER A 451 3.25 8.12 -21.47
N LEU A 452 4.36 8.31 -20.76
CA LEU A 452 5.70 8.01 -21.26
C LEU A 452 6.21 6.66 -20.74
N LYS A 453 6.17 5.65 -21.60
CA LYS A 453 6.84 4.36 -21.38
C LYS A 453 8.33 4.51 -21.56
N THR A 454 8.75 5.38 -22.48
CA THR A 454 10.16 5.74 -22.69
C THR A 454 10.45 7.11 -22.12
N GLY A 455 10.83 7.17 -20.83
CA GLY A 455 11.09 8.42 -20.11
C GLY A 455 12.35 9.16 -20.55
N PHE A 456 13.35 8.45 -21.07
CA PHE A 456 14.59 9.06 -21.55
C PHE A 456 15.27 8.20 -22.60
N VAL A 457 15.84 8.83 -23.62
CA VAL A 457 16.65 8.19 -24.64
C VAL A 457 17.93 8.95 -24.83
N VAL A 458 19.04 8.23 -24.84
CA VAL A 458 20.32 8.74 -25.31
C VAL A 458 20.85 7.88 -26.45
N THR A 459 21.28 8.52 -27.52
CA THR A 459 22.01 7.87 -28.63
C THR A 459 23.39 8.48 -28.73
N LEU A 460 24.35 7.72 -29.24
CA LEU A 460 25.71 8.18 -29.43
C LEU A 460 26.29 7.68 -30.75
N MET A 461 27.11 8.52 -31.37
CA MET A 461 27.78 8.23 -32.62
C MET A 461 29.22 7.77 -32.40
N GLY A 462 29.54 6.61 -32.95
CA GLY A 462 30.87 6.02 -32.93
C GLY A 462 31.92 6.86 -33.65
N ARG A 463 33.18 6.67 -33.24
CA ARG A 463 34.37 7.32 -33.81
C ARG A 463 35.50 6.33 -33.91
N LYS A 464 36.53 6.72 -34.65
CA LYS A 464 37.75 5.93 -34.83
C LYS A 464 38.30 5.37 -33.50
N ASP A 465 38.23 6.17 -32.43
CA ASP A 465 38.59 5.77 -31.07
C ASP A 465 37.32 5.60 -30.20
N PRO A 466 37.34 4.70 -29.20
CA PRO A 466 36.25 4.56 -28.23
C PRO A 466 35.85 5.90 -27.62
N VAL A 467 34.55 6.08 -27.44
CA VAL A 467 33.94 7.27 -26.85
C VAL A 467 33.32 6.91 -25.52
N SER A 468 33.50 7.80 -24.54
CA SER A 468 32.75 7.73 -23.28
C SER A 468 32.10 9.08 -23.04
N LEU A 469 30.93 9.06 -22.43
CA LEU A 469 30.20 10.24 -22.01
C LEU A 469 29.58 9.99 -20.64
N TYR A 470 29.31 11.10 -19.94
CA TYR A 470 28.75 11.09 -18.61
C TYR A 470 27.45 11.89 -18.60
N LEU A 471 26.42 11.37 -17.94
CA LEU A 471 25.13 12.04 -17.75
C LEU A 471 24.81 12.09 -16.25
N ASP A 472 24.22 13.19 -15.81
CA ASP A 472 23.87 13.39 -14.40
C ASP A 472 22.59 14.26 -14.30
N ASN A 473 21.85 14.11 -13.21
CA ASN A 473 20.63 14.86 -12.88
C ASN A 473 19.64 14.95 -14.05
N VAL A 474 19.35 13.80 -14.67
CA VAL A 474 18.36 13.69 -15.75
C VAL A 474 16.96 13.76 -15.14
N ARG A 475 16.19 14.79 -15.47
CA ARG A 475 14.89 15.05 -14.83
C ARG A 475 13.94 15.86 -15.70
N PHE A 476 12.66 15.60 -15.55
CA PHE A 476 11.59 16.44 -16.08
C PHE A 476 11.36 17.62 -15.13
N VAL A 477 11.14 18.82 -15.67
CA VAL A 477 10.92 20.03 -14.91
C VAL A 477 9.70 20.80 -15.43
N ARG A 478 9.14 21.64 -14.57
CA ARG A 478 8.25 22.74 -14.98
C ARG A 478 9.02 24.04 -14.82
N GLU A 479 9.55 24.56 -15.91
CA GLU A 479 10.05 25.92 -15.94
C GLU A 479 8.86 26.86 -15.71
N THR A 480 8.85 27.60 -14.61
CA THR A 480 8.02 28.78 -14.47
C THR A 480 8.60 29.82 -15.42
N SER A 481 7.83 30.26 -16.42
CA SER A 481 8.21 31.41 -17.23
C SER A 481 8.69 32.54 -16.31
N PRO A 482 9.78 33.27 -16.62
CA PRO A 482 10.05 34.50 -15.92
C PRO A 482 8.85 35.43 -16.15
N GLU A 483 8.18 35.83 -15.07
CA GLU A 483 7.14 36.87 -15.10
C GLU A 483 7.65 38.19 -15.68
#